data_AF-A0A5C3DZ55-F1
#
_entry.id   AF-A0A5C3DZ55-F1
#
_cell.length_a   1.000
_cell.length_b   1.000
_cell.length_c   1.000
_cell.angle_alpha   90.00
_cell.angle_beta   90.00
_cell.angle_gamma   90.00
#
_symmetry.space_group_name_H-M   'P 1'
#
loop_
_entity.id
_entity.type
_entity.pdbx_description
1 polymer ?
#
loop_
_entity_poly.entity_id
_entity_poly.type
_entity_poly.pdbx_seq_one_letter_code
_entity_poly.pdbx_strand_id
1 'polypeptide(L)'
;MDFTAQKDDPHGVQRLLNILRRQQDSSSSSSSSSSSSSSSSSTSAPSAATPSSAAYPTPNPFASASDPTTAPNHQQEAARRRTYNSTASSSKYNLSAEQLPQEEQQPSSFDPYSFNPFSSTAPILTSPPPPPPPIPAPKSAPTPTGSTSKPRDLSTLTFAESLPILSTLSSDQTLLRRLSTLRTQQHDLERRLAKEYSQFRHTADKQLPNPKLRAQQDQTRRREILAQWDECLQKQQTEFNRMGIPGIQVGGKEVRKQRKIVGVLVDMLDDEERAEG
;
A
#
# COMPACT_ATOMS: atom_id res chain seq x y z
N MET A 1 1.57 33.01 20.98
CA MET A 1 0.52 31.97 20.84
C MET A 1 1.17 30.83 20.07
N ASP A 2 1.76 29.88 20.79
CA ASP A 2 2.38 28.70 20.20
C ASP A 2 1.28 27.70 19.84
N PHE A 3 1.06 27.46 18.55
CA PHE A 3 0.08 26.49 18.04
C PHE A 3 0.67 25.07 17.91
N THR A 4 1.85 24.82 18.48
CA THR A 4 2.60 23.56 18.38
C THR A 4 2.38 22.62 19.57
N ALA A 5 1.63 23.05 20.58
CA ALA A 5 1.29 22.19 21.71
C ALA A 5 0.27 21.13 21.26
N GLN A 6 0.75 19.91 20.99
CA GLN A 6 0.00 18.66 20.78
C GLN A 6 -1.04 18.31 21.88
N LYS A 7 -1.24 19.17 22.88
CA LYS A 7 -2.11 18.92 24.03
C LYS A 7 -3.60 19.06 23.72
N ASP A 8 -3.97 19.72 22.61
CA ASP A 8 -5.37 19.99 22.25
C ASP A 8 -5.78 19.28 20.94
N ASP A 9 -5.43 18.00 20.77
CA ASP A 9 -6.07 17.14 19.76
C ASP A 9 -7.04 16.14 20.42
N PRO A 10 -8.19 16.61 20.95
CA PRO A 10 -9.08 15.80 21.79
C PRO A 10 -9.70 14.59 21.07
N HIS A 11 -9.57 14.53 19.74
CA HIS A 11 -10.16 13.47 18.92
C HIS A 11 -9.15 12.80 17.96
N GLY A 12 -7.86 13.10 18.10
CA GLY A 12 -6.82 12.56 17.21
C GLY A 12 -6.98 13.00 15.74
N VAL A 13 -7.72 14.09 15.49
CA VAL A 13 -8.06 14.55 14.14
C VAL A 13 -6.83 15.13 13.47
N GLN A 14 -6.01 15.91 14.20
CA GLN A 14 -4.76 16.41 13.63
C GLN A 14 -3.81 15.27 13.32
N ARG A 15 -3.73 14.26 14.19
CA ARG A 15 -2.95 13.04 13.95
C ARG A 15 -3.42 12.34 12.67
N LEU A 16 -4.72 12.09 12.53
CA LEU A 16 -5.30 11.44 11.35
C LEU A 16 -5.06 12.24 10.07
N LEU A 17 -5.22 13.57 10.11
CA LEU A 17 -4.95 14.44 8.97
C LEU A 17 -3.47 14.41 8.58
N ASN A 18 -2.56 14.34 9.54
CA ASN A 18 -1.13 14.23 9.28
C ASN A 18 -0.79 12.88 8.63
N ILE A 19 -1.37 11.78 9.12
CA ILE A 19 -1.28 10.45 8.51
C ILE A 19 -1.76 10.49 7.05
N LEU A 20 -2.95 11.05 6.81
CA LEU A 20 -3.52 11.16 5.47
C LEU A 20 -2.66 12.01 4.53
N ARG A 21 -2.06 13.10 5.04
CA ARG A 21 -1.13 13.94 4.28
C ARG A 21 0.12 13.16 3.87
N ARG A 22 0.75 12.42 4.80
CA ARG A 22 1.89 11.53 4.49
C ARG A 22 1.53 10.50 3.42
N GLN A 23 0.33 9.94 3.46
CA GLN A 23 -0.14 8.98 2.45
C GLN A 23 -0.33 9.63 1.07
N GLN A 24 -0.77 10.90 1.00
CA GLN A 24 -0.86 11.66 -0.26
C GLN A 24 0.53 11.96 -0.85
N ASP A 25 1.50 12.34 -0.03
CA ASP A 25 2.87 12.65 -0.48
C ASP A 25 3.61 11.38 -0.95
N SER A 26 3.37 10.25 -0.28
CA SER A 26 3.93 8.94 -0.66
C SER A 26 3.37 8.42 -1.99
N SER A 27 2.13 8.79 -2.33
CA SER A 27 1.51 8.40 -3.60
C SER A 27 2.10 9.19 -4.78
N SER A 28 2.47 10.46 -4.55
CA SER A 28 3.00 11.37 -5.58
C SER A 28 4.49 11.17 -5.88
N SER A 29 5.25 10.54 -4.99
CA SER A 29 6.70 10.30 -5.15
C SER A 29 7.03 9.04 -5.95
N SER A 30 6.07 8.14 -6.16
CA SER A 30 6.26 6.93 -6.98
C SER A 30 6.28 7.20 -8.49
N SER A 31 5.97 8.42 -8.94
CA SER A 31 5.97 8.83 -10.35
C SER A 31 7.13 9.76 -10.74
N SER A 32 8.05 10.09 -9.82
CA SER A 32 9.09 11.11 -10.07
C SER A 32 10.54 10.67 -9.80
N SER A 33 10.84 9.37 -9.67
CA SER A 33 12.23 8.89 -9.57
C SER A 33 12.80 8.47 -10.93
N SER A 34 12.92 9.40 -11.86
CA SER A 34 13.81 9.27 -13.03
C SER A 34 14.29 10.64 -13.53
N SER A 35 15.13 11.32 -12.74
CA SER A 35 16.03 12.37 -13.24
C SER A 35 17.13 12.69 -12.22
N SER A 36 18.31 12.14 -12.49
CA SER A 36 19.66 12.72 -12.35
C SER A 36 19.94 13.86 -11.34
N SER A 37 20.99 13.67 -10.51
CA SER A 37 22.27 14.44 -10.51
C SER A 37 22.96 14.29 -9.13
N SER A 38 24.05 13.51 -9.03
CA SER A 38 25.45 13.97 -9.10
C SER A 38 25.80 15.13 -8.16
N SER A 39 26.35 14.83 -6.98
CA SER A 39 27.34 15.68 -6.33
C SER A 39 28.35 14.83 -5.55
N SER A 40 29.50 14.64 -6.19
CA SER A 40 30.73 14.13 -5.60
C SER A 40 31.45 15.25 -4.88
N SER A 41 31.60 15.15 -3.56
CA SER A 41 32.49 16.02 -2.78
C SER A 41 33.60 15.19 -2.16
N SER A 42 34.78 15.37 -2.76
CA SER A 42 36.09 14.98 -2.28
C SER A 42 36.42 15.64 -0.94
N THR A 43 36.83 14.85 0.06
CA THR A 43 37.61 15.37 1.19
C THR A 43 38.75 14.41 1.52
N SER A 44 39.94 14.99 1.53
CA SER A 44 41.24 14.36 1.72
C SER A 44 41.48 13.99 3.18
N ALA A 45 42.29 12.95 3.37
CA ALA A 45 42.85 12.49 4.64
C ALA A 45 43.63 13.60 5.41
N PRO A 46 43.95 13.36 6.70
CA PRO A 46 45.29 12.82 6.94
C PRO A 46 45.38 11.76 8.05
N SER A 47 46.46 10.99 7.93
CA SER A 47 46.97 9.95 8.82
C SER A 47 47.26 10.42 10.24
N ALA A 48 47.06 9.51 11.21
CA ALA A 48 47.82 9.48 12.46
C ALA A 48 48.23 8.04 12.74
N ALA A 49 49.52 7.86 13.05
CA ALA A 49 50.18 6.59 13.26
C ALA A 49 50.54 6.36 14.74
N THR A 50 50.83 5.09 15.05
CA THR A 50 51.62 4.52 16.18
C THR A 50 50.88 4.12 17.47
N PRO A 51 51.44 3.22 18.32
CA PRO A 51 51.99 1.88 18.01
C PRO A 51 51.56 0.76 19.00
N SER A 52 51.86 -0.49 18.60
CA SER A 52 52.15 -1.74 19.34
C SER A 52 51.92 -1.88 20.86
N SER A 53 51.36 -3.03 21.29
CA SER A 53 52.16 -4.14 21.89
C SER A 53 51.35 -5.42 22.26
N ALA A 54 51.96 -6.57 21.94
CA ALA A 54 51.97 -7.89 22.60
C ALA A 54 50.65 -8.69 22.81
N ALA A 55 50.51 -9.83 22.09
CA ALA A 55 50.81 -11.22 22.52
C ALA A 55 49.57 -11.87 23.18
N TYR A 56 48.93 -12.92 22.65
CA TYR A 56 49.41 -14.30 22.41
C TYR A 56 48.61 -14.98 21.27
N PRO A 57 49.21 -15.87 20.44
CA PRO A 57 48.44 -16.83 19.65
C PRO A 57 48.45 -18.23 20.28
N THR A 58 47.26 -18.76 20.56
CA THR A 58 47.02 -20.19 20.82
C THR A 58 47.09 -20.98 19.51
N PRO A 59 47.87 -22.07 19.40
CA PRO A 59 47.94 -22.88 18.19
C PRO A 59 46.70 -23.78 18.05
N ASN A 60 46.00 -23.65 16.93
CA ASN A 60 44.86 -24.50 16.56
C ASN A 60 45.37 -25.69 15.70
N PRO A 61 45.26 -26.95 16.16
CA PRO A 61 45.93 -28.11 15.54
C PRO A 61 45.20 -28.73 14.33
N PHE A 62 44.26 -28.03 13.69
CA PHE A 62 43.48 -28.57 12.55
C PHE A 62 43.68 -27.83 11.23
N ALA A 63 44.72 -27.00 11.10
CA ALA A 63 45.07 -26.36 9.84
C ALA A 63 45.83 -27.33 8.91
N SER A 64 45.09 -28.14 8.15
CA SER A 64 45.62 -28.79 6.96
C SER A 64 45.63 -27.79 5.80
N ALA A 65 46.84 -27.51 5.32
CA ALA A 65 47.10 -26.76 4.10
C ALA A 65 46.89 -27.66 2.87
N SER A 66 46.13 -27.16 1.89
CA SER A 66 46.35 -27.41 0.46
C SER A 66 45.67 -26.31 -0.37
N ASP A 67 46.50 -25.41 -0.89
CA ASP A 67 46.30 -24.54 -2.05
C ASP A 67 46.10 -25.35 -3.36
N PRO A 68 45.87 -24.76 -4.56
CA PRO A 68 45.23 -23.48 -4.91
C PRO A 68 44.21 -23.61 -6.11
N THR A 69 43.63 -22.48 -6.54
CA THR A 69 43.22 -22.19 -7.93
C THR A 69 41.98 -22.90 -8.50
N THR A 70 40.86 -22.17 -8.59
CA THR A 70 40.15 -21.78 -9.84
C THR A 70 38.80 -21.18 -9.47
N ALA A 71 38.66 -19.86 -9.59
CA ALA A 71 37.38 -19.18 -9.52
C ALA A 71 36.72 -19.18 -10.91
N PRO A 72 35.54 -19.80 -11.11
CA PRO A 72 34.75 -19.52 -12.30
C PRO A 72 34.01 -18.19 -12.14
N ASN A 73 34.36 -17.29 -13.04
CA ASN A 73 33.74 -16.00 -13.33
C ASN A 73 32.22 -16.10 -13.52
N HIS A 74 31.43 -15.79 -12.48
CA HIS A 74 29.96 -15.81 -12.54
C HIS A 74 29.32 -14.53 -13.13
N GLN A 75 30.11 -13.59 -13.66
CA GLN A 75 29.58 -12.31 -14.15
C GLN A 75 29.22 -12.31 -15.65
N GLN A 76 29.61 -13.35 -16.41
CA GLN A 76 29.31 -13.45 -17.85
C GLN A 76 28.06 -14.28 -18.19
N GLU A 77 27.58 -15.14 -17.28
CA GLU A 77 26.36 -15.97 -17.51
C GLU A 77 25.06 -15.15 -17.38
N ALA A 78 25.07 -14.04 -16.63
CA ALA A 78 23.91 -13.17 -16.43
C ALA A 78 23.57 -12.31 -17.67
N ALA A 79 24.48 -12.18 -18.64
CA ALA A 79 24.27 -11.41 -19.87
C ALA A 79 23.57 -12.23 -20.99
N ARG A 80 23.56 -13.57 -20.92
CA ARG A 80 22.97 -14.43 -21.96
C ARG A 80 21.48 -14.75 -21.77
N ARG A 81 20.86 -14.33 -20.67
CA ARG A 81 19.42 -14.55 -20.40
C ARG A 81 18.50 -13.40 -20.80
N ARG A 82 19.01 -12.37 -21.49
CA ARG A 82 18.25 -11.16 -21.87
C ARG A 82 17.78 -11.10 -23.33
N THR A 83 17.80 -12.19 -24.08
CA THR A 83 17.48 -12.16 -25.52
C THR A 83 16.42 -13.18 -25.95
N TYR A 84 15.28 -13.32 -25.25
CA TYR A 84 14.12 -14.07 -25.80
C TYR A 84 12.74 -13.61 -25.30
N ASN A 85 12.54 -12.34 -24.98
CA ASN A 85 11.18 -11.82 -24.73
C ASN A 85 11.00 -10.42 -25.32
N SER A 86 11.03 -10.33 -26.65
CA SER A 86 10.63 -9.11 -27.36
C SER A 86 10.13 -9.42 -28.78
N THR A 87 9.14 -10.31 -28.91
CA THR A 87 8.28 -10.36 -30.13
C THR A 87 7.02 -11.22 -29.91
N ALA A 88 6.07 -10.78 -29.07
CA ALA A 88 4.71 -11.32 -29.09
C ALA A 88 3.73 -10.44 -28.30
N SER A 89 3.27 -9.35 -28.91
CA SER A 89 1.89 -8.84 -28.81
C SER A 89 1.81 -7.50 -29.54
N SER A 90 1.72 -7.57 -30.87
CA SER A 90 1.35 -6.44 -31.71
C SER A 90 0.21 -6.91 -32.61
N SER A 91 -0.93 -6.23 -32.45
CA SER A 91 -1.92 -5.96 -33.49
C SER A 91 -2.64 -7.15 -34.13
N LYS A 92 -3.81 -7.46 -33.56
CA LYS A 92 -4.94 -8.05 -34.30
C LYS A 92 -6.23 -7.30 -33.96
N TYR A 93 -6.37 -6.09 -34.51
CA TYR A 93 -7.69 -5.55 -34.85
C TYR A 93 -7.64 -5.14 -36.31
N ASN A 94 -8.27 -5.98 -37.12
CA ASN A 94 -8.55 -5.77 -38.53
C ASN A 94 -10.05 -5.46 -38.57
N LEU A 95 -10.41 -4.19 -38.76
CA LEU A 95 -11.79 -3.76 -38.98
C LEU A 95 -11.78 -2.98 -40.29
N SER A 96 -12.32 -3.64 -41.30
CA SER A 96 -12.47 -3.17 -42.67
C SER A 96 -13.30 -1.89 -42.73
N ALA A 97 -12.84 -0.98 -43.58
CA ALA A 97 -13.59 0.17 -44.04
C ALA A 97 -14.63 -0.26 -45.08
N GLU A 98 -15.86 0.25 -44.95
CA GLU A 98 -16.69 0.57 -46.11
C GLU A 98 -17.73 1.66 -45.75
N GLN A 99 -17.82 2.64 -46.68
CA GLN A 99 -18.91 3.58 -46.96
C GLN A 99 -19.07 4.90 -46.18
N LEU A 100 -18.61 5.96 -46.86
CA LEU A 100 -19.13 7.35 -46.94
C LEU A 100 -20.61 7.39 -47.39
N PRO A 101 -21.40 8.46 -47.11
CA PRO A 101 -21.21 9.83 -47.64
C PRO A 101 -21.27 10.93 -46.57
N GLN A 102 -20.36 11.90 -46.56
CA GLN A 102 -20.40 13.20 -47.27
C GLN A 102 -21.56 14.12 -46.81
N GLU A 103 -21.26 15.04 -45.88
CA GLU A 103 -21.87 16.37 -45.86
C GLU A 103 -20.89 17.40 -45.26
N GLU A 104 -20.82 18.56 -45.91
CA GLU A 104 -19.98 19.70 -45.60
C GLU A 104 -20.32 20.34 -44.24
N GLN A 105 -19.31 20.77 -43.47
CA GLN A 105 -19.20 22.16 -42.99
C GLN A 105 -17.92 22.41 -42.18
N GLN A 106 -17.11 23.33 -42.74
CA GLN A 106 -16.08 24.22 -42.15
C GLN A 106 -14.97 23.68 -41.22
N PRO A 107 -13.71 24.18 -41.39
CA PRO A 107 -12.62 23.89 -40.47
C PRO A 107 -12.76 24.77 -39.22
N SER A 108 -13.24 24.21 -38.11
CA SER A 108 -13.11 24.83 -36.80
C SER A 108 -11.64 24.71 -36.35
N SER A 109 -10.96 25.86 -36.38
CA SER A 109 -9.68 26.09 -35.72
C SER A 109 -9.77 25.60 -34.27
N PHE A 110 -9.02 24.56 -33.93
CA PHE A 110 -8.87 24.07 -32.56
C PHE A 110 -8.14 25.15 -31.75
N ASP A 111 -8.90 25.90 -30.94
CA ASP A 111 -8.36 26.87 -29.99
C ASP A 111 -8.08 26.18 -28.64
N PRO A 112 -6.79 25.95 -28.29
CA PRO A 112 -6.40 25.30 -27.05
C PRO A 112 -6.68 26.13 -25.78
N TYR A 113 -7.19 27.36 -25.90
CA TYR A 113 -7.54 28.23 -24.77
C TYR A 113 -9.04 28.34 -24.48
N SER A 114 -9.89 27.57 -25.15
CA SER A 114 -11.35 27.58 -24.90
C SER A 114 -11.78 27.02 -23.54
N PHE A 115 -10.85 26.44 -22.77
CA PHE A 115 -11.12 25.87 -21.45
C PHE A 115 -10.80 26.85 -20.30
N ASN A 116 -11.19 28.12 -20.44
CA ASN A 116 -11.05 29.10 -19.37
C ASN A 116 -12.38 29.27 -18.62
N PRO A 117 -12.54 28.74 -17.39
CA PRO A 117 -13.81 28.73 -16.67
C PRO A 117 -14.25 30.11 -16.12
N PHE A 118 -13.53 31.18 -16.45
CA PHE A 118 -13.76 32.53 -15.93
C PHE A 118 -14.22 33.57 -16.98
N SER A 119 -14.41 33.19 -18.25
CA SER A 119 -14.74 34.15 -19.32
C SER A 119 -16.24 34.36 -19.63
N SER A 120 -17.15 33.83 -18.82
CA SER A 120 -18.59 34.10 -18.99
C SER A 120 -19.07 35.23 -18.10
N THR A 121 -18.62 36.46 -18.38
CA THR A 121 -19.29 37.68 -17.87
C THR A 121 -19.95 38.40 -19.03
N ALA A 122 -21.16 37.97 -19.38
CA ALA A 122 -22.10 38.81 -20.11
C ALA A 122 -22.91 39.62 -19.08
N PRO A 123 -22.95 40.96 -19.15
CA PRO A 123 -23.84 41.76 -18.31
C PRO A 123 -25.22 41.77 -18.96
N ILE A 124 -26.17 40.99 -18.42
CA ILE A 124 -27.57 41.07 -18.84
C ILE A 124 -28.27 42.09 -17.94
N LEU A 125 -28.47 43.27 -18.51
CA LEU A 125 -29.28 44.37 -18.00
C LEU A 125 -30.76 43.96 -17.96
N THR A 126 -31.43 44.24 -16.83
CA THR A 126 -32.86 44.58 -16.67
C THR A 126 -33.93 43.72 -17.37
N SER A 127 -34.63 42.90 -16.59
CA SER A 127 -36.03 42.51 -16.84
C SER A 127 -36.77 42.38 -15.48
N PRO A 128 -37.97 42.97 -15.31
CA PRO A 128 -38.75 42.89 -14.07
C PRO A 128 -39.39 41.50 -13.87
N PRO A 129 -39.66 41.09 -12.60
CA PRO A 129 -40.17 39.76 -12.29
C PRO A 129 -41.66 39.59 -12.66
N PRO A 130 -42.08 38.43 -13.21
CA PRO A 130 -43.49 38.06 -13.31
C PRO A 130 -44.08 37.69 -11.93
N PRO A 131 -45.41 37.82 -11.75
CA PRO A 131 -46.09 37.55 -10.49
C PRO A 131 -46.06 36.06 -10.08
N PRO A 132 -46.10 35.75 -8.77
CA PRO A 132 -46.00 34.38 -8.28
C PRO A 132 -47.27 33.57 -8.59
N PRO A 133 -47.14 32.27 -8.94
CA PRO A 133 -48.28 31.36 -9.03
C PRO A 133 -48.84 31.03 -7.63
N PRO A 134 -50.14 30.68 -7.54
CA PRO A 134 -50.81 30.40 -6.26
C PRO A 134 -50.21 29.19 -5.55
N ILE A 135 -50.00 29.37 -4.24
CA ILE A 135 -49.49 28.41 -3.27
C ILE A 135 -50.39 27.15 -3.27
N PRO A 136 -49.89 25.96 -3.64
CA PRO A 136 -50.54 24.72 -3.27
C PRO A 136 -50.35 24.46 -1.77
N ALA A 137 -51.45 24.06 -1.14
CA ALA A 137 -51.63 23.78 0.28
C ALA A 137 -50.46 23.01 0.96
N PRO A 138 -50.26 23.20 2.28
CA PRO A 138 -49.21 22.53 3.03
C PRO A 138 -49.40 21.02 2.99
N LYS A 139 -48.56 20.34 2.19
CA LYS A 139 -48.35 18.90 2.34
C LYS A 139 -47.69 18.69 3.69
N SER A 140 -48.50 18.15 4.60
CA SER A 140 -48.19 17.39 5.79
C SER A 140 -46.70 17.21 6.06
N ALA A 141 -46.27 17.75 7.20
CA ALA A 141 -44.99 17.45 7.81
C ALA A 141 -44.71 15.94 7.79
N PRO A 142 -43.50 15.50 7.39
CA PRO A 142 -43.12 14.11 7.55
C PRO A 142 -43.05 13.81 9.04
N THR A 143 -44.02 13.03 9.49
CA THR A 143 -44.03 12.33 10.77
C THR A 143 -42.68 11.63 10.95
N PRO A 144 -42.00 11.74 12.10
CA PRO A 144 -40.84 10.91 12.41
C PRO A 144 -41.34 9.47 12.58
N THR A 145 -41.47 8.75 11.47
CA THR A 145 -41.59 7.30 11.50
C THR A 145 -40.33 6.78 12.15
N GLY A 146 -40.47 6.29 13.37
CA GLY A 146 -39.45 5.57 14.11
C GLY A 146 -38.94 4.42 13.26
N SER A 147 -37.89 4.69 12.49
CA SER A 147 -37.13 3.67 11.82
C SER A 147 -36.54 2.82 12.93
N THR A 148 -36.93 1.55 12.96
CA THR A 148 -36.18 0.48 13.61
C THR A 148 -34.81 0.45 12.94
N SER A 149 -33.92 1.34 13.37
CA SER A 149 -32.62 1.59 12.76
C SER A 149 -31.77 0.36 13.04
N LYS A 150 -31.80 -0.59 12.11
CA LYS A 150 -30.82 -1.66 12.06
C LYS A 150 -29.45 -1.00 12.20
N PRO A 151 -28.57 -1.50 13.09
CA PRO A 151 -27.25 -0.92 13.26
C PRO A 151 -26.61 -0.83 11.87
N ARG A 152 -26.24 0.39 11.47
CA ARG A 152 -25.71 0.65 10.13
C ARG A 152 -24.48 -0.24 9.94
N ASP A 153 -24.51 -1.05 8.89
CA ASP A 153 -23.41 -1.98 8.63
C ASP A 153 -22.14 -1.20 8.30
N LEU A 154 -21.19 -1.21 9.25
CA LEU A 154 -19.91 -0.50 9.16
C LEU A 154 -19.07 -0.99 7.97
N SER A 155 -19.34 -2.18 7.45
CA SER A 155 -18.62 -2.77 6.33
C SER A 155 -18.91 -2.03 5.00
N THR A 156 -20.11 -1.46 4.87
CA THR A 156 -20.59 -0.77 3.66
C THR A 156 -20.13 0.69 3.56
N LEU A 157 -19.54 1.23 4.63
CA LEU A 157 -19.09 2.62 4.67
C LEU A 157 -18.01 2.89 3.63
N THR A 158 -18.10 4.05 3.01
CA THR A 158 -17.04 4.57 2.13
C THR A 158 -15.80 4.95 2.96
N PHE A 159 -14.65 5.08 2.31
CA PHE A 159 -13.42 5.48 3.01
C PHE A 159 -13.59 6.82 3.72
N ALA A 160 -14.21 7.82 3.07
CA ALA A 160 -14.44 9.14 3.66
C ALA A 160 -15.35 9.06 4.90
N GLU A 161 -16.41 8.26 4.85
CA GLU A 161 -17.30 8.03 5.99
C GLU A 161 -16.63 7.26 7.14
N SER A 162 -15.59 6.46 6.83
CA SER A 162 -14.85 5.73 7.85
C SER A 162 -13.87 6.60 8.64
N LEU A 163 -13.44 7.75 8.11
CA LEU A 163 -12.41 8.59 8.74
C LEU A 163 -12.79 9.10 10.14
N PRO A 164 -14.00 9.64 10.38
CA PRO A 164 -14.38 10.08 11.73
C PRO A 164 -14.37 8.92 12.74
N ILE A 165 -14.78 7.74 12.31
CA ILE A 165 -14.79 6.53 13.14
C ILE A 165 -13.33 6.12 13.46
N LEU A 166 -12.46 6.10 12.45
CA LEU A 166 -11.03 5.80 12.64
C LEU A 166 -10.36 6.81 13.56
N SER A 167 -10.75 8.09 13.50
CA SER A 167 -10.30 9.12 14.43
C SER A 167 -10.64 8.76 15.88
N THR A 168 -11.90 8.38 16.14
CA THR A 168 -12.34 7.95 17.48
C THR A 168 -11.59 6.69 17.93
N LEU A 169 -11.41 5.70 17.04
CA LEU A 169 -10.68 4.46 17.34
C LEU A 169 -9.19 4.73 17.60
N SER A 170 -8.61 5.80 17.05
CA SER A 170 -7.20 6.14 17.28
C SER A 170 -6.88 6.57 18.71
N SER A 171 -7.91 6.96 19.47
CA SER A 171 -7.78 7.30 20.88
C SER A 171 -7.99 6.08 21.80
N ASP A 172 -8.43 4.94 21.26
CA ASP A 172 -8.70 3.73 22.03
C ASP A 172 -7.43 2.87 22.18
N GLN A 173 -6.79 2.99 23.34
CA GLN A 173 -5.59 2.24 23.71
C GLN A 173 -5.80 0.72 23.76
N THR A 174 -7.02 0.27 24.05
CA THR A 174 -7.31 -1.17 24.13
C THR A 174 -7.30 -1.80 22.74
N LEU A 175 -7.81 -1.06 21.76
CA LEU A 175 -7.76 -1.43 20.34
C LEU A 175 -6.32 -1.45 19.84
N LEU A 176 -5.51 -0.41 20.13
CA LEU A 176 -4.12 -0.35 19.68
C LEU A 176 -3.28 -1.52 20.21
N ARG A 177 -3.39 -1.83 21.51
CA ARG A 177 -2.74 -3.03 22.10
C ARG A 177 -3.15 -4.33 21.42
N ARG A 178 -4.43 -4.45 21.07
CA ARG A 178 -4.95 -5.64 20.37
C ARG A 178 -4.42 -5.72 18.94
N LEU A 179 -4.33 -4.59 18.22
CA LEU A 179 -3.69 -4.51 16.91
C LEU A 179 -2.21 -4.89 16.97
N SER A 180 -1.47 -4.41 17.98
CA SER A 180 -0.06 -4.77 18.21
C SER A 180 0.10 -6.28 18.45
N THR A 181 -0.82 -6.87 19.22
CA THR A 181 -0.86 -8.32 19.45
C THR A 181 -1.08 -9.08 18.13
N LEU A 182 -2.04 -8.66 17.30
CA LEU A 182 -2.31 -9.29 15.99
C LEU A 182 -1.12 -9.16 15.04
N ARG A 183 -0.41 -8.01 15.06
CA ARG A 183 0.82 -7.80 14.28
C ARG A 183 1.94 -8.73 14.72
N THR A 184 2.13 -8.87 16.03
CA THR A 184 3.13 -9.80 16.59
C THR A 184 2.81 -11.24 16.20
N GLN A 185 1.54 -11.67 16.32
CA GLN A 185 1.10 -12.99 15.90
C GLN A 185 1.36 -13.25 14.41
N GLN A 186 1.13 -12.25 13.55
CA GLN A 186 1.46 -12.33 12.13
C GLN A 186 2.96 -12.54 11.91
N HIS A 187 3.80 -11.68 12.50
CA HIS A 187 5.26 -11.79 12.35
C HIS A 187 5.80 -13.13 12.88
N ASP A 188 5.25 -13.66 13.97
CA ASP A 188 5.62 -14.96 14.50
C ASP A 188 5.26 -16.10 13.57
N LEU A 189 4.07 -16.04 12.96
CA LEU A 189 3.64 -17.00 11.95
C LEU A 189 4.52 -16.92 10.70
N GLU A 190 4.83 -15.73 10.19
CA GLU A 190 5.75 -15.55 9.06
C GLU A 190 7.12 -16.16 9.36
N ARG A 191 7.69 -15.85 10.54
CA ARG A 191 8.97 -16.40 10.98
C ARG A 191 8.94 -17.92 11.09
N ARG A 192 7.85 -18.50 11.61
CA ARG A 192 7.69 -19.95 11.73
C ARG A 192 7.62 -20.61 10.35
N LEU A 193 6.75 -20.13 9.47
CA LEU A 193 6.57 -20.68 8.13
C LEU A 193 7.85 -20.57 7.28
N ALA A 194 8.57 -19.45 7.39
CA ALA A 194 9.85 -19.27 6.71
C ALA A 194 10.91 -20.29 7.19
N LYS A 195 10.99 -20.54 8.50
CA LYS A 195 11.88 -21.55 9.07
C LYS A 195 11.51 -22.96 8.62
N GLU A 196 10.23 -23.32 8.69
CA GLU A 196 9.73 -24.63 8.26
C GLU A 196 10.04 -24.89 6.77
N TYR A 197 9.77 -23.90 5.91
CA TYR A 197 10.06 -24.01 4.48
C TYR A 197 11.55 -24.11 4.18
N SER A 198 12.38 -23.34 4.89
CA SER A 198 13.84 -23.41 4.78
C SER A 198 14.38 -24.79 5.16
N GLN A 199 13.90 -25.34 6.29
CA GLN A 199 14.27 -26.68 6.75
C GLN A 199 13.85 -27.76 5.74
N PHE A 200 12.61 -27.68 5.24
CA PHE A 200 12.12 -28.59 4.21
C PHE A 200 12.99 -28.54 2.96
N ARG A 201 13.35 -27.35 2.47
CA ARG A 201 14.21 -27.21 1.30
C ARG A 201 15.59 -27.85 1.52
N HIS A 202 16.18 -27.66 2.70
CA HIS A 202 17.47 -28.24 3.03
C HIS A 202 17.45 -29.77 3.13
N THR A 203 16.37 -30.36 3.63
CA THR A 203 16.22 -31.83 3.73
C THR A 203 15.77 -32.45 2.41
N ALA A 204 14.93 -31.78 1.64
CA ALA A 204 14.41 -32.27 0.36
C ALA A 204 15.53 -32.47 -0.67
N ASP A 205 16.56 -31.62 -0.65
CA ASP A 205 17.73 -31.77 -1.52
C ASP A 205 18.50 -33.06 -1.27
N LYS A 206 18.52 -33.55 -0.02
CA LYS A 206 19.20 -34.77 0.42
C LYS A 206 18.33 -36.02 0.26
N GLN A 207 17.05 -35.92 0.61
CA GLN A 207 16.14 -37.06 0.71
C GLN A 207 15.46 -37.43 -0.62
N LEU A 208 15.36 -36.48 -1.56
CA LEU A 208 14.66 -36.69 -2.83
C LEU A 208 15.59 -36.47 -4.01
N PRO A 209 16.34 -37.50 -4.46
CA PRO A 209 17.17 -37.40 -5.65
C PRO A 209 16.38 -37.11 -6.93
N ASN A 210 15.12 -37.55 -6.99
CA ASN A 210 14.27 -37.34 -8.17
C ASN A 210 13.69 -35.91 -8.21
N PRO A 211 14.03 -35.10 -9.24
CA PRO A 211 13.63 -33.70 -9.30
C PRO A 211 12.11 -33.51 -9.44
N LYS A 212 11.40 -34.44 -10.10
CA LYS A 212 9.94 -34.34 -10.29
C LYS A 212 9.19 -34.51 -8.97
N LEU A 213 9.60 -35.50 -8.17
CA LEU A 213 8.99 -35.77 -6.87
C LEU A 213 9.28 -34.63 -5.90
N ARG A 214 10.51 -34.08 -5.93
CA ARG A 214 10.87 -32.89 -5.15
C ARG A 214 9.99 -31.68 -5.49
N ALA A 215 9.79 -31.39 -6.77
CA ALA A 215 8.95 -30.28 -7.21
C ALA A 215 7.49 -30.44 -6.77
N GLN A 216 6.94 -31.66 -6.82
CA GLN A 216 5.59 -31.95 -6.37
C GLN A 216 5.43 -31.73 -4.86
N GLN A 217 6.37 -32.23 -4.05
CA GLN A 217 6.34 -32.01 -2.60
C GLN A 217 6.52 -30.53 -2.24
N ASP A 218 7.41 -29.82 -2.94
CA ASP A 218 7.57 -28.37 -2.78
C ASP A 218 6.27 -27.61 -3.07
N GLN A 219 5.58 -27.96 -4.15
CA GLN A 219 4.29 -27.35 -4.49
C GLN A 219 3.21 -27.64 -3.44
N THR A 220 3.17 -28.86 -2.89
CA THR A 220 2.25 -29.20 -1.80
C THR A 220 2.56 -28.39 -0.54
N ARG A 221 3.83 -28.30 -0.13
CA ARG A 221 4.24 -27.48 1.02
C ARG A 221 3.92 -25.99 0.84
N ARG A 222 4.16 -25.43 -0.35
CA ARG A 222 3.79 -24.03 -0.62
C ARG A 222 2.28 -23.81 -0.50
N ARG A 223 1.45 -24.73 -0.97
CA ARG A 223 -0.01 -24.65 -0.80
C ARG A 223 -0.42 -24.70 0.66
N GLU A 224 0.19 -25.56 1.47
CA GLU A 224 -0.06 -25.61 2.91
C GLU A 224 0.34 -24.30 3.63
N ILE A 225 1.49 -23.74 3.29
CA ILE A 225 1.96 -22.45 3.82
C ILE A 225 0.98 -21.32 3.49
N LEU A 226 0.53 -21.26 2.22
CA LEU A 226 -0.47 -20.27 1.79
C LEU A 226 -1.81 -20.48 2.52
N ALA A 227 -2.25 -21.72 2.72
CA ALA A 227 -3.48 -21.99 3.47
C ALA A 227 -3.39 -21.52 4.93
N GLN A 228 -2.25 -21.73 5.60
CA GLN A 228 -2.03 -21.22 6.96
C GLN A 228 -2.00 -19.67 6.99
N TRP A 229 -1.42 -19.05 5.97
CA TRP A 229 -1.43 -17.61 5.81
C TRP A 229 -2.84 -17.05 5.64
N ASP A 230 -3.65 -17.67 4.78
CA ASP A 230 -5.04 -17.29 4.54
C ASP A 230 -5.89 -17.45 5.81
N GLU A 231 -5.67 -18.52 6.59
CA GLU A 231 -6.35 -18.71 7.88
C GLU A 231 -5.99 -17.60 8.87
N CYS A 232 -4.72 -17.19 8.93
CA CYS A 232 -4.27 -16.07 9.77
C CYS A 232 -4.97 -14.76 9.35
N LEU A 233 -4.98 -14.46 8.05
CA LEU A 233 -5.67 -13.28 7.52
C LEU A 233 -7.18 -13.30 7.82
N GLN A 234 -7.84 -14.46 7.71
CA GLN A 234 -9.26 -14.58 8.01
C GLN A 234 -9.55 -14.33 9.50
N LYS A 235 -8.69 -14.84 10.40
CA LYS A 235 -8.77 -14.57 11.84
C LYS A 235 -8.59 -13.08 12.13
N GLN A 236 -7.60 -12.43 11.51
CA GLN A 236 -7.39 -10.99 11.64
C GLN A 236 -8.60 -10.18 11.15
N GLN A 237 -9.18 -10.52 10.00
CA GLN A 237 -10.38 -9.85 9.49
C GLN A 237 -11.59 -10.02 10.42
N THR A 238 -11.75 -11.22 11.00
CA THR A 238 -12.80 -11.49 11.99
C THR A 238 -12.61 -10.62 13.23
N GLU A 239 -11.36 -10.49 13.69
CA GLU A 239 -11.01 -9.65 14.82
C GLU A 239 -11.20 -8.16 14.53
N PHE A 240 -10.89 -7.68 13.32
CA PHE A 240 -11.18 -6.31 12.90
C PHE A 240 -12.67 -6.01 12.89
N ASN A 241 -13.49 -6.94 12.38
CA ASN A 241 -14.95 -6.82 12.42
C ASN A 241 -15.46 -6.79 13.86
N ARG A 242 -14.88 -7.61 14.74
CA ARG A 242 -15.21 -7.65 16.17
C ARG A 242 -14.85 -6.36 16.90
N MET A 243 -13.76 -5.70 16.50
CA MET A 243 -13.36 -4.39 17.02
C MET A 243 -14.15 -3.22 16.40
N GLY A 244 -15.09 -3.49 15.48
CA GLY A 244 -15.90 -2.46 14.84
C GLY A 244 -15.12 -1.58 13.87
N ILE A 245 -14.01 -2.09 13.30
CA ILE A 245 -13.23 -1.35 12.31
C ILE A 245 -14.05 -1.25 11.01
N PRO A 246 -14.38 -0.04 10.55
CA PRO A 246 -15.22 0.16 9.37
C PRO A 246 -14.55 -0.34 8.09
N GLY A 247 -15.37 -0.71 7.10
CA GLY A 247 -14.91 -1.02 5.74
C GLY A 247 -14.16 -2.34 5.55
N ILE A 248 -13.96 -3.13 6.60
CA ILE A 248 -13.38 -4.48 6.51
C ILE A 248 -14.49 -5.50 6.25
N GLN A 249 -14.30 -6.30 5.21
CA GLN A 249 -15.23 -7.33 4.74
C GLN A 249 -14.44 -8.59 4.42
N VAL A 250 -14.88 -9.72 4.95
CA VAL A 250 -14.27 -11.02 4.64
C VAL A 250 -14.61 -11.38 3.19
N GLY A 251 -13.59 -11.50 2.33
CA GLY A 251 -13.77 -11.85 0.91
C GLY A 251 -14.36 -10.74 0.03
N GLY A 252 -14.32 -9.48 0.48
CA GLY A 252 -14.86 -8.34 -0.26
C GLY A 252 -14.03 -7.93 -1.49
N LYS A 253 -14.69 -7.41 -2.54
CA LYS A 253 -14.04 -6.85 -3.74
C LYS A 253 -13.30 -5.54 -3.46
N GLU A 254 -13.54 -4.92 -2.31
CA GLU A 254 -13.05 -3.59 -1.96
C GLU A 254 -11.66 -3.59 -1.31
N VAL A 255 -10.74 -4.42 -1.82
CA VAL A 255 -9.39 -4.61 -1.28
C VAL A 255 -8.60 -3.29 -1.20
N ARG A 256 -8.82 -2.38 -2.15
CA ARG A 256 -8.17 -1.05 -2.16
C ARG A 256 -8.58 -0.20 -0.95
N LYS A 257 -9.88 -0.20 -0.58
CA LYS A 257 -10.38 0.52 0.60
C LYS A 257 -9.81 -0.08 1.86
N GLN A 258 -9.88 -1.41 1.99
CA GLN A 258 -9.32 -2.12 3.15
C GLN A 258 -7.85 -1.82 3.33
N ARG A 259 -7.06 -1.83 2.24
CA ARG A 259 -5.63 -1.48 2.29
C ARG A 259 -5.40 -0.06 2.80
N LYS A 260 -6.21 0.92 2.39
CA LYS A 260 -6.10 2.30 2.90
C LYS A 260 -6.41 2.38 4.39
N ILE A 261 -7.48 1.73 4.83
CA ILE A 261 -7.90 1.71 6.24
C ILE A 261 -6.83 1.03 7.09
N VAL A 262 -6.35 -0.15 6.69
CA VAL A 262 -5.25 -0.86 7.37
C VAL A 262 -3.98 -0.02 7.37
N GLY A 263 -3.66 0.67 6.28
CA GLY A 263 -2.51 1.59 6.22
C GLY A 263 -2.60 2.71 7.26
N VAL A 264 -3.77 3.31 7.44
CA VAL A 264 -4.00 4.30 8.50
C VAL A 264 -3.80 3.68 9.89
N LEU A 265 -4.31 2.46 10.13
CA LEU A 265 -4.17 1.78 11.41
C LEU A 265 -2.72 1.40 11.73
N VAL A 266 -1.94 0.98 10.74
CA VAL A 266 -0.50 0.69 10.90
C VAL A 266 0.25 1.97 11.27
N ASP A 267 -0.01 3.06 10.55
CA ASP A 267 0.59 4.36 10.83
C ASP A 267 0.26 4.86 12.25
N MET A 268 -0.97 4.64 12.71
CA MET A 268 -1.37 4.95 14.09
C MET A 268 -0.62 4.09 15.10
N LEU A 269 -0.41 2.81 14.82
CA LEU A 269 0.32 1.90 15.70
C LEU A 269 1.80 2.30 15.80
N ASP A 270 2.44 2.60 14.67
CA ASP A 270 3.84 3.03 14.64
C ASP A 270 4.06 4.36 15.38
N ASP A 271 3.11 5.29 15.27
CA ASP A 271 3.12 6.56 16.02
C ASP A 271 2.96 6.33 17.55
N GLU A 272 2.21 5.31 17.98
CA GLU A 272 2.07 4.95 19.40
C GLU A 272 3.36 4.32 19.94
N GLU A 273 3.92 3.34 19.22
CA GLU A 273 5.19 2.69 19.58
C GLU A 273 6.34 3.71 19.71
N ARG A 274 6.35 4.76 18.88
CA ARG A 274 7.30 5.88 18.99
C ARG A 274 7.04 6.79 20.19
N ALA A 275 5.80 6.91 20.66
CA ALA A 275 5.47 7.75 21.81
C ALA A 275 5.80 7.06 23.14
N GLU A 276 5.79 5.73 23.18
CA GLU A 276 6.14 4.94 24.37
C GLU A 276 7.65 4.65 24.54
N GLY A 277 8.44 4.77 23.47
CA GLY A 277 9.89 4.53 23.47
C GLY A 277 10.74 5.79 23.65
#